data_AF-A0A9D2SD69-F1
#
_entry.id   AF-A0A9D2SD69-F1
#
_cell.length_a   1.000
_cell.length_b   1.000
_cell.length_c   1.000
_cell.angle_alpha   90.00
_cell.angle_beta   90.00
_cell.angle_gamma   90.00
#
_symmetry.space_group_name_H-M   'P 1'
#
loop_
_entity.id
_entity.type
_entity.pdbx_description
1 polymer ?
#
loop_
_entity_poly.entity_id
_entity_poly.type
_entity_poly.pdbx_seq_one_letter_code
_entity_poly.pdbx_strand_id
1 'polypeptide(L)'
;MNQEQRDGSMLLSPVPFPPGMEKDLEGVEYLLETGEVLYSCPTAPDYFVSDNRLADGTLTTPHIYRAVTGEDGLVFCRDDTANIPSPYEMQGPELPIQQEGVPYGLFHPRIEPGYILKNGIALLECEKDAYGNYKGGAGIDGMFLQTGRLFAPVKDEGGPLLSFREVQERPELRENYLRVAELETEQNYNQIDGIINNEPPRVNQGYVILESAEVGNKEFVLAENPRAPQPFVTWMRNMDNDRERGGENFFWGYYFTDRDAAQKNFVSRVEDEREYLAQRSPSLLEHLKRGKEEAAKHPGRNAPEKPRGGMER
;
A
#
# COMPACT_ATOMS: atom_id res chain seq x y z
N MET A 1 20.71 0.10 41.16
CA MET A 1 21.44 -0.17 39.91
C MET A 1 20.40 -0.24 38.82
N ASN A 2 20.46 0.74 37.92
CA ASN A 2 19.42 1.11 36.97
C ASN A 2 19.03 -0.06 36.06
N GLN A 3 17.74 -0.35 35.99
CA GLN A 3 17.17 -1.03 34.83
C GLN A 3 17.06 0.04 33.74
N GLU A 4 17.91 -0.08 32.72
CA GLU A 4 17.77 0.66 31.47
C GLU A 4 16.41 0.29 30.85
N GLN A 5 15.50 1.26 30.83
CA GLN A 5 14.39 1.28 29.90
C GLN A 5 14.98 1.25 28.49
N ARG A 6 14.87 0.10 27.83
CA ARG A 6 15.03 0.01 26.39
C ARG A 6 13.83 0.71 25.78
N ASP A 7 14.01 1.97 25.40
CA ASP A 7 13.13 2.67 24.48
C ASP A 7 13.34 2.02 23.10
N GLY A 8 12.59 0.95 22.86
CA GLY A 8 12.59 0.25 21.59
C GLY A 8 11.76 1.05 20.61
N SER A 9 12.39 1.95 19.87
CA SER A 9 11.82 2.56 18.67
C SER A 9 11.40 1.44 17.71
N MET A 10 10.11 1.11 17.74
CA MET A 10 9.53 0.01 16.96
C MET A 10 9.47 0.43 15.50
N LEU A 11 10.31 -0.21 14.67
CA LEU A 11 10.29 -0.03 13.23
C LEU A 11 9.20 -0.95 12.66
N LEU A 12 8.27 -0.35 11.94
CA LEU A 12 7.13 -1.02 11.33
C LEU A 12 7.24 -1.01 9.82
N SER A 13 7.02 -2.17 9.22
CA SER A 13 7.06 -2.29 7.76
C SER A 13 5.68 -2.03 7.16
N PRO A 14 5.60 -1.31 6.02
CA PRO A 14 4.37 -1.26 5.25
C PRO A 14 4.08 -2.62 4.62
N VAL A 15 2.79 -2.93 4.47
CA VAL A 15 2.29 -4.13 3.80
C VAL A 15 1.40 -3.75 2.61
N PRO A 16 1.31 -4.60 1.58
CA PRO A 16 0.39 -4.36 0.46
C PRO A 16 -1.06 -4.26 0.94
N PHE A 17 -1.85 -3.41 0.29
CA PHE A 17 -3.28 -3.32 0.57
C PHE A 17 -4.00 -4.65 0.27
N PRO A 18 -4.89 -5.11 1.18
CA PRO A 18 -5.66 -6.33 0.96
C PRO A 18 -6.57 -6.18 -0.28
N PRO A 19 -6.67 -7.21 -1.14
CA PRO A 19 -7.58 -7.18 -2.28
C PRO A 19 -9.04 -7.00 -1.82
N GLY A 20 -9.78 -6.10 -2.47
CA GLY A 20 -11.19 -5.84 -2.17
C GLY A 20 -11.47 -4.80 -1.09
N MET A 21 -10.45 -4.16 -0.52
CA MET A 21 -10.58 -3.03 0.42
C MET A 21 -10.31 -1.66 -0.23
N GLU A 22 -10.28 -1.57 -1.57
CA GLU A 22 -9.83 -0.37 -2.27
C GLU A 22 -10.72 0.86 -2.01
N LYS A 23 -12.01 0.65 -1.74
CA LYS A 23 -12.95 1.73 -1.38
C LYS A 23 -12.86 2.14 0.09
N ASP A 24 -12.55 1.20 0.97
CA ASP A 24 -12.51 1.44 2.42
C ASP A 24 -11.18 2.11 2.83
N LEU A 25 -10.16 1.98 1.98
CA LEU A 25 -8.82 2.56 2.16
C LEU A 25 -8.55 3.71 1.18
N GLU A 26 -9.59 4.34 0.65
CA GLU A 26 -9.45 5.49 -0.25
C GLU A 26 -8.75 6.66 0.49
N GLY A 27 -7.65 7.16 -0.09
CA GLY A 27 -6.82 8.22 0.50
C GLY A 27 -5.77 7.74 1.50
N VAL A 28 -5.73 6.43 1.83
CA VAL A 28 -4.66 5.85 2.66
C VAL A 28 -3.39 5.70 1.82
N GLU A 29 -2.27 6.17 2.35
CA GLU A 29 -0.97 6.07 1.66
C GLU A 29 -0.23 4.77 1.99
N TYR A 30 -0.26 4.36 3.24
CA TYR A 30 0.39 3.13 3.69
C TYR A 30 -0.47 2.35 4.69
N LEU A 31 -0.40 1.03 4.62
CA LEU A 31 -0.91 0.11 5.63
C LEU A 31 0.27 -0.54 6.35
N LEU A 32 0.31 -0.51 7.67
CA LEU A 32 1.35 -1.16 8.47
C LEU A 32 0.99 -2.60 8.79
N GLU A 33 2.00 -3.43 9.08
CA GLU A 33 1.81 -4.82 9.54
C GLU A 33 0.95 -4.95 10.82
N THR A 34 0.82 -3.87 11.59
CA THR A 34 -0.07 -3.75 12.76
C THR A 34 -1.54 -3.58 12.39
N GLY A 35 -1.85 -3.32 11.11
CA GLY A 35 -3.17 -2.96 10.61
C GLY A 35 -3.45 -1.46 10.65
N GLU A 36 -2.52 -0.63 11.11
CA GLU A 36 -2.67 0.83 11.11
C GLU A 36 -2.60 1.40 9.70
N VAL A 37 -3.56 2.26 9.37
CA VAL A 37 -3.59 3.01 8.11
C VAL A 37 -2.92 4.37 8.32
N LEU A 38 -2.04 4.77 7.41
CA LEU A 38 -1.27 6.01 7.50
C LEU A 38 -1.65 7.00 6.40
N TYR A 39 -1.66 8.28 6.78
CA TYR A 39 -1.83 9.44 5.91
C TYR A 39 -0.63 10.37 6.07
N SER A 40 -0.19 11.02 5.00
CA SER A 40 0.88 12.02 5.09
C SER A 40 0.44 13.22 5.92
N CYS A 41 1.41 13.85 6.58
CA CYS A 41 1.19 15.09 7.30
C CYS A 41 1.45 16.29 6.36
N PRO A 42 0.42 17.10 6.03
CA PRO A 42 0.57 18.25 5.13
C PRO A 42 1.63 19.27 5.59
N THR A 43 1.81 19.38 6.89
CA THR A 43 2.67 20.36 7.55
C THR A 43 4.06 19.83 7.84
N ALA A 44 4.29 18.53 7.67
CA ALA A 44 5.54 17.85 7.96
C ALA A 44 5.75 16.65 7.00
N PRO A 45 6.34 16.85 5.82
CA PRO A 45 6.40 15.83 4.75
C PRO A 45 7.06 14.50 5.12
N ASP A 46 7.96 14.48 6.10
CA ASP A 46 8.62 13.26 6.58
C ASP A 46 7.79 12.47 7.60
N TYR A 47 6.63 13.01 7.99
CA TYR A 47 5.78 12.49 9.04
C TYR A 47 4.42 12.03 8.49
N PHE A 48 3.89 11.02 9.15
CA PHE A 48 2.63 10.36 8.85
C PHE A 48 1.81 10.24 10.14
N VAL A 49 0.49 10.22 10.00
CA VAL A 49 -0.42 10.01 11.13
C VAL A 49 -1.29 8.80 10.87
N SER A 50 -1.52 7.98 11.90
CA SER A 50 -2.50 6.90 11.82
C SER A 50 -3.92 7.37 12.17
N ASP A 51 -4.93 6.67 11.65
CA ASP A 51 -6.31 6.90 12.07
C ASP A 51 -6.59 6.31 13.46
N ASN A 52 -7.75 6.66 14.03
CA ASN A 52 -8.25 6.03 15.25
C ASN A 52 -8.87 4.64 15.00
N ARG A 53 -8.68 4.09 13.80
CA ARG A 53 -9.17 2.77 13.38
C ARG A 53 -8.10 2.04 12.59
N LEU A 54 -7.96 0.75 12.88
CA LEU A 54 -7.21 -0.17 12.03
C LEU A 54 -7.99 -0.42 10.73
N ALA A 55 -7.34 -1.01 9.73
CA ALA A 55 -7.95 -1.37 8.46
C ALA A 55 -9.15 -2.34 8.59
N ASP A 56 -9.26 -3.09 9.69
CA ASP A 56 -10.40 -3.95 9.99
C ASP A 56 -11.56 -3.22 10.71
N GLY A 57 -11.42 -1.91 10.94
CA GLY A 57 -12.38 -1.05 11.63
C GLY A 57 -12.25 -1.03 13.15
N THR A 58 -11.36 -1.84 13.73
CA THR A 58 -11.09 -1.89 15.17
C THR A 58 -10.58 -0.54 15.66
N LEU A 59 -11.19 -0.01 16.73
CA LEU A 59 -10.74 1.23 17.36
C LEU A 59 -9.32 1.07 17.92
N THR A 60 -8.48 2.06 17.64
CA THR A 60 -7.11 2.15 18.15
C THR A 60 -6.80 3.58 18.59
N THR A 61 -5.67 3.76 19.28
CA THR A 61 -5.12 5.09 19.54
C THR A 61 -4.32 5.55 18.33
N PRO A 62 -4.61 6.73 17.75
CA PRO A 62 -3.78 7.30 16.70
C PRO A 62 -2.35 7.59 17.15
N HIS A 63 -1.41 7.46 16.23
CA HIS A 63 0.02 7.63 16.47
C HIS A 63 0.65 8.46 15.35
N ILE A 64 1.79 9.07 15.67
CA ILE A 64 2.62 9.80 14.70
C ILE A 64 3.79 8.90 14.31
N TYR A 65 4.09 8.87 13.02
CA TYR A 65 5.15 8.07 12.43
C TYR A 65 6.09 8.95 11.62
N ARG A 66 7.36 8.59 11.62
CA ARG A 66 8.38 9.16 10.72
C ARG A 66 8.83 8.10 9.73
N ALA A 67 8.88 8.46 8.46
CA ALA A 67 9.47 7.60 7.44
C ALA A 67 10.99 7.51 7.63
N VAL A 68 11.52 6.29 7.59
CA VAL A 68 12.94 5.99 7.71
C VAL A 68 13.34 4.98 6.64
N THR A 69 14.51 5.17 6.03
CA THR A 69 15.09 4.16 5.13
C THR A 69 15.76 3.07 5.96
N GLY A 70 15.17 1.87 5.95
CA GLY A 70 15.75 0.66 6.52
C GLY A 70 16.64 -0.08 5.52
N GLU A 71 17.19 -1.23 5.96
CA GLU A 71 18.05 -2.09 5.10
C GLU A 71 17.30 -2.68 3.90
N ASP A 72 16.02 -3.03 4.09
CA ASP A 72 15.16 -3.67 3.08
C ASP A 72 14.14 -2.70 2.42
N GLY A 73 14.25 -1.39 2.67
CA GLY A 73 13.36 -0.37 2.09
C GLY A 73 12.73 0.56 3.12
N LEU A 74 11.56 1.11 2.78
CA LEU A 74 10.84 2.06 3.63
C LEU A 74 10.30 1.38 4.88
N VAL A 75 10.60 1.95 6.05
CA VAL A 75 10.04 1.56 7.35
C VAL A 75 9.56 2.79 8.11
N PHE A 76 8.64 2.61 9.05
CA PHE A 76 8.05 3.67 9.85
C PHE A 76 8.47 3.53 11.29
N CYS A 77 9.00 4.60 11.87
CA CYS A 77 9.30 4.68 13.28
C CYS A 77 8.20 5.47 13.97
N ARG A 78 7.57 4.91 15.00
CA ARG A 78 6.64 5.66 15.84
C ARG A 78 7.38 6.78 16.57
N ASP A 79 6.82 7.98 16.54
CA ASP A 79 7.35 9.21 17.13
C ASP A 79 6.20 10.11 17.62
N ASP A 80 5.48 9.65 18.64
CA ASP A 80 4.38 10.43 19.27
C ASP A 80 4.88 11.69 19.99
N THR A 81 6.20 11.86 20.11
CA THR A 81 6.82 13.05 20.70
C THR A 81 7.08 14.15 19.67
N ALA A 82 6.93 13.84 18.39
CA ALA A 82 7.11 14.79 17.31
C ALA A 82 6.13 15.96 17.46
N ASN A 83 6.66 17.16 17.56
CA ASN A 83 5.86 18.38 17.54
C ASN A 83 5.54 18.77 16.09
N ILE A 84 4.64 18.01 15.46
CA ILE A 84 4.17 18.31 14.11
C ILE A 84 3.17 19.48 14.16
N PRO A 85 3.34 20.55 13.36
CA PRO A 85 2.38 21.63 13.33
C PRO A 85 1.00 21.11 12.91
N SER A 86 -0.06 21.44 13.66
CA SER A 86 -1.41 21.01 13.27
C SER A 86 -1.78 21.58 11.90
N PRO A 87 -2.30 20.76 10.96
CA PRO A 87 -2.80 21.24 9.67
C PRO A 87 -4.10 22.02 9.82
N TYR A 88 -4.67 22.04 11.03
CA TYR A 88 -5.90 22.75 11.34
C TYR A 88 -5.63 24.11 11.99
N GLU A 89 -6.56 25.03 11.79
CA GLU A 89 -6.61 26.32 12.45
C GLU A 89 -7.88 26.45 13.29
N MET A 90 -7.76 27.18 14.40
CA MET A 90 -8.83 27.43 15.36
C MET A 90 -9.85 28.41 14.79
N GLN A 91 -11.12 28.04 14.84
CA GLN A 91 -12.23 28.80 14.27
C GLN A 91 -13.35 29.04 15.29
N GLY A 92 -13.96 30.23 15.20
CA GLY A 92 -15.15 30.57 15.99
C GLY A 92 -14.92 30.72 17.50
N PRO A 93 -16.02 30.79 18.29
CA PRO A 93 -15.94 30.99 19.73
C PRO A 93 -15.54 29.72 20.47
N GLU A 94 -15.03 29.89 21.69
CA GLU A 94 -14.87 28.78 22.63
C GLU A 94 -16.23 28.21 23.04
N LEU A 95 -16.30 26.89 23.08
CA LEU A 95 -17.45 26.10 23.45
C LEU A 95 -17.17 25.47 24.82
N PRO A 96 -17.80 25.98 25.89
CA PRO A 96 -17.58 25.45 27.22
C PRO A 96 -18.08 24.02 27.34
N ILE A 97 -17.42 23.24 28.20
CA ILE A 97 -17.87 21.91 28.58
C ILE A 97 -19.16 22.05 29.40
N GLN A 98 -20.18 21.30 29.02
CA GLN A 98 -21.41 21.16 29.80
C GLN A 98 -21.34 19.94 30.73
N GLN A 99 -20.77 18.84 30.24
CA GLN A 99 -20.72 17.57 30.96
C GLN A 99 -19.48 16.78 30.54
N GLU A 100 -18.84 16.13 31.50
CA GLU A 100 -17.87 15.06 31.27
C GLU A 100 -18.59 13.71 31.16
N GLY A 101 -18.15 12.89 30.21
CA GLY A 101 -18.78 11.63 29.85
C GLY A 101 -19.96 11.79 28.89
N VAL A 102 -20.01 10.94 27.88
CA VAL A 102 -21.04 10.95 26.82
C VAL A 102 -21.98 9.76 26.99
N PRO A 103 -23.29 9.96 27.19
CA PRO A 103 -24.28 8.89 27.14
C PRO A 103 -24.30 8.23 25.76
N TYR A 104 -24.10 6.93 25.74
CA TYR A 104 -23.95 6.16 24.51
C TYR A 104 -24.56 4.75 24.65
N GLY A 105 -25.09 4.20 23.56
CA GLY A 105 -25.76 2.91 23.49
C GLY A 105 -27.29 2.99 23.60
N LEU A 106 -27.97 2.63 22.50
CA LEU A 106 -29.44 2.57 22.43
C LEU A 106 -30.05 1.45 23.28
N PHE A 107 -29.47 0.24 23.20
CA PHE A 107 -29.96 -0.95 23.92
C PHE A 107 -29.22 -1.22 25.24
N HIS A 108 -28.01 -0.68 25.37
CA HIS A 108 -27.18 -0.80 26.58
C HIS A 108 -26.59 0.58 26.91
N PRO A 109 -27.38 1.46 27.55
CA PRO A 109 -26.95 2.80 27.90
C PRO A 109 -25.75 2.73 28.84
N ARG A 110 -24.70 3.47 28.48
CA ARG A 110 -23.49 3.62 29.28
C ARG A 110 -22.93 5.02 29.09
N ILE A 111 -21.99 5.40 29.95
CA ILE A 111 -21.25 6.64 29.82
C ILE A 111 -19.88 6.30 29.25
N GLU A 112 -19.61 6.76 28.03
CA GLU A 112 -18.29 6.66 27.41
C GLU A 112 -17.43 7.86 27.80
N PRO A 113 -16.09 7.70 27.91
CA PRO A 113 -15.18 8.83 28.12
C PRO A 113 -15.29 9.87 27.01
N GLY A 114 -15.40 11.14 27.39
CA GLY A 114 -15.60 12.24 26.44
C GLY A 114 -16.25 13.45 27.09
N TYR A 115 -16.81 14.33 26.27
CA TYR A 115 -17.40 15.60 26.70
C TYR A 115 -18.67 15.92 25.91
N ILE A 116 -19.65 16.54 26.58
CA ILE A 116 -20.76 17.24 25.92
C ILE A 116 -20.53 18.73 26.08
N LEU A 117 -20.55 19.46 24.98
CA LEU A 117 -20.39 20.91 24.95
C LEU A 117 -21.73 21.61 25.23
N LYS A 118 -21.70 22.89 25.64
CA LYS A 118 -22.91 23.69 25.92
C LYS A 118 -23.90 23.82 24.76
N ASN A 119 -23.44 23.62 23.53
CA ASN A 119 -24.28 23.62 22.33
C ASN A 119 -24.83 22.23 21.97
N GLY A 120 -24.60 21.21 22.81
CA GLY A 120 -25.10 19.85 22.63
C GLY A 120 -24.23 18.92 21.79
N ILE A 121 -23.07 19.39 21.30
CA ILE A 121 -22.13 18.54 20.56
C ILE A 121 -21.46 17.56 21.54
N ALA A 122 -21.41 16.29 21.15
CA ALA A 122 -20.69 15.25 21.87
C ALA A 122 -19.31 15.03 21.24
N LEU A 123 -18.31 14.83 22.09
CA LEU A 123 -16.92 14.52 21.73
C LEU A 123 -16.51 13.25 22.48
N LEU A 124 -16.11 12.19 21.77
CA LEU A 124 -15.69 10.94 22.38
C LEU A 124 -14.16 10.83 22.40
N GLU A 125 -13.58 10.33 23.49
CA GLU A 125 -12.13 10.11 23.57
C GLU A 125 -11.63 9.11 22.52
N CYS A 126 -12.42 8.09 22.19
CA CYS A 126 -12.08 7.12 21.16
C CYS A 126 -12.15 7.68 19.73
N GLU A 127 -12.74 8.86 19.54
CA GLU A 127 -12.89 9.53 18.24
C GLU A 127 -11.91 10.71 18.07
N LYS A 128 -10.83 10.69 18.86
CA LYS A 128 -9.74 11.64 18.78
C LYS A 128 -8.78 11.28 17.64
N ASP A 129 -8.26 12.27 16.94
CA ASP A 129 -7.22 12.10 15.91
C ASP A 129 -5.80 12.18 16.51
N ALA A 130 -4.78 11.93 15.69
CA ALA A 130 -3.36 11.99 16.10
C ALA A 130 -2.89 13.39 16.54
N TYR A 131 -3.57 14.45 16.09
CA TYR A 131 -3.28 15.83 16.49
C TYR A 131 -3.96 16.21 17.81
N GLY A 132 -4.80 15.32 18.34
CA GLY A 132 -5.55 15.51 19.57
C GLY A 132 -6.86 16.25 19.41
N ASN A 133 -7.37 16.41 18.18
CA ASN A 133 -8.70 16.95 17.91
C ASN A 133 -9.75 15.86 17.99
N TYR A 134 -10.97 16.23 18.35
CA TYR A 134 -12.10 15.33 18.53
C TYR A 134 -13.06 15.45 17.33
N LYS A 135 -13.43 14.32 16.73
CA LYS A 135 -14.54 14.27 15.77
C LYS A 135 -15.84 14.56 16.53
N GLY A 136 -16.56 15.59 16.13
CA GLY A 136 -17.79 16.02 16.77
C GLY A 136 -19.01 15.23 16.31
N GLY A 137 -19.85 14.83 17.26
CA GLY A 137 -21.09 14.09 16.98
C GLY A 137 -22.33 14.75 17.54
N ALA A 138 -23.46 14.43 16.92
CA ALA A 138 -24.78 14.69 17.47
C ALA A 138 -25.26 13.46 18.24
N GLY A 139 -25.66 13.65 19.50
CA GLY A 139 -26.29 12.61 20.30
C GLY A 139 -27.79 12.54 20.01
N ILE A 140 -28.27 11.43 19.47
CA ILE A 140 -29.71 11.15 19.31
C ILE A 140 -29.99 9.80 19.97
N ASP A 141 -30.77 9.78 21.06
CA ASP A 141 -31.23 8.55 21.73
C ASP A 141 -30.11 7.52 22.04
N GLY A 142 -28.93 7.99 22.44
CA GLY A 142 -27.78 7.12 22.74
C GLY A 142 -26.98 6.69 21.51
N MET A 143 -27.30 7.20 20.32
CA MET A 143 -26.44 7.08 19.12
C MET A 143 -25.54 8.30 18.99
N PHE A 144 -24.33 8.08 18.47
CA PHE A 144 -23.37 9.13 18.10
C PHE A 144 -23.32 9.19 16.59
N LEU A 145 -23.78 10.30 16.04
CA LEU A 145 -23.71 10.57 14.60
C LEU A 145 -22.62 11.60 14.34
N GLN A 146 -21.53 11.19 13.71
CA GLN A 146 -20.42 12.09 13.38
C GLN A 146 -20.90 13.18 12.40
N THR A 147 -20.58 14.43 12.73
CA THR A 147 -21.03 15.62 11.99
C THR A 147 -20.02 16.09 10.94
N GLY A 148 -18.84 15.47 10.88
CA GLY A 148 -17.70 15.90 10.05
C GLY A 148 -16.93 17.09 10.61
N ARG A 149 -17.34 17.65 11.76
CA ARG A 149 -16.68 18.79 12.40
C ARG A 149 -15.59 18.30 13.36
N LEU A 150 -14.50 19.04 13.49
CA LEU A 150 -13.38 18.74 14.37
C LEU A 150 -13.27 19.80 15.47
N PHE A 151 -12.87 19.39 16.67
CA PHE A 151 -12.77 20.26 17.84
C PHE A 151 -11.46 20.04 18.58
N ALA A 152 -10.69 21.11 18.77
CA ALA A 152 -9.46 21.07 19.54
C ALA A 152 -9.70 21.49 21.00
N PRO A 153 -9.00 20.86 21.97
CA PRO A 153 -9.07 21.25 23.36
C PRO A 153 -8.41 22.62 23.59
N VAL A 154 -9.07 23.48 24.34
CA VAL A 154 -8.52 24.75 24.83
C VAL A 154 -8.21 24.59 26.32
N LYS A 155 -6.92 24.73 26.65
CA LYS A 155 -6.38 24.57 28.01
C LYS A 155 -5.89 25.92 28.52
N ASP A 156 -5.91 26.10 29.83
CA ASP A 156 -5.19 27.20 30.49
C ASP A 156 -3.66 27.00 30.35
N GLU A 157 -2.83 28.03 30.58
CA GLU A 157 -1.35 28.09 30.37
C GLU A 157 -0.50 27.01 31.10
N GLY A 158 -1.14 26.04 31.73
CA GLY A 158 -0.56 24.81 32.29
C GLY A 158 -1.60 23.99 33.07
N GLY A 159 -2.90 24.17 32.75
CA GLY A 159 -4.01 23.83 33.64
C GLY A 159 -5.02 22.82 33.07
N PRO A 160 -6.21 22.72 33.70
CA PRO A 160 -7.27 21.82 33.26
C PRO A 160 -7.85 22.25 31.92
N LEU A 161 -8.49 21.29 31.23
CA LEU A 161 -9.25 21.55 30.03
C LEU A 161 -10.43 22.50 30.34
N LEU A 162 -10.53 23.61 29.62
CA LEU A 162 -11.53 24.65 29.87
C LEU A 162 -12.73 24.54 28.92
N SER A 163 -12.42 24.45 27.63
CA SER A 163 -13.38 24.54 26.55
C SER A 163 -12.83 23.83 25.33
N PHE A 164 -13.65 23.77 24.29
CA PHE A 164 -13.23 23.31 22.97
C PHE A 164 -13.43 24.41 21.96
N ARG A 165 -12.68 24.38 20.88
CA ARG A 165 -12.90 25.28 19.75
C ARG A 165 -12.91 24.47 18.48
N GLU A 166 -13.81 24.84 17.57
CA GLU A 166 -13.87 24.18 16.27
C GLU A 166 -12.57 24.45 15.52
N VAL A 167 -12.11 23.47 14.76
CA VAL A 167 -10.96 23.62 13.88
C VAL A 167 -11.32 23.25 12.45
N GLN A 168 -10.70 23.93 11.50
CA GLN A 168 -10.82 23.62 10.08
C GLN A 168 -9.44 23.48 9.46
N GLU A 169 -9.34 22.69 8.40
CA GLU A 169 -8.10 22.55 7.66
C GLU A 169 -7.71 23.90 7.07
N ARG A 170 -6.42 24.24 7.17
CA ARG A 170 -5.90 25.51 6.67
C ARG A 170 -6.11 25.60 5.16
N PRO A 171 -6.73 26.67 4.64
CA PRO A 171 -6.97 26.82 3.20
C PRO A 171 -5.70 26.73 2.35
N GLU A 172 -4.56 27.20 2.86
CA GLU A 172 -3.29 27.16 2.14
C GLU A 172 -2.77 25.72 1.97
N LEU A 173 -3.15 24.81 2.87
CA LEU A 173 -2.82 23.39 2.75
C LEU A 173 -3.71 22.70 1.72
N ARG A 174 -4.95 23.14 1.53
CA ARG A 174 -5.84 22.63 0.47
C ARG A 174 -5.33 23.04 -0.92
N GLU A 175 -4.84 24.27 -1.06
CA GLU A 175 -4.19 24.74 -2.29
C GLU A 175 -2.83 24.08 -2.50
N ASN A 176 -2.05 23.84 -1.43
CA ASN A 176 -0.84 23.04 -1.53
C ASN A 176 -1.13 21.56 -1.83
N TYR A 177 -2.22 20.96 -1.34
CA TYR A 177 -2.60 19.59 -1.68
C TYR A 177 -3.07 19.49 -3.12
N LEU A 178 -3.86 20.45 -3.61
CA LEU A 178 -4.19 20.50 -5.03
C LEU A 178 -2.96 20.78 -5.87
N ARG A 179 -2.04 21.64 -5.43
CA ARG A 179 -0.82 21.96 -6.16
C ARG A 179 0.25 20.88 -6.04
N VAL A 180 0.32 20.14 -4.94
CA VAL A 180 1.22 18.99 -4.71
C VAL A 180 0.61 17.77 -5.35
N ALA A 181 -0.69 17.52 -5.26
CA ALA A 181 -1.36 16.48 -6.05
C ALA A 181 -1.38 16.84 -7.54
N GLU A 182 -1.43 18.11 -7.94
CA GLU A 182 -1.22 18.57 -9.32
C GLU A 182 0.25 18.42 -9.68
N LEU A 183 1.22 18.86 -8.87
CA LEU A 183 2.65 18.63 -9.14
C LEU A 183 3.04 17.16 -9.06
N GLU A 184 2.34 16.33 -8.30
CA GLU A 184 2.49 14.88 -8.20
C GLU A 184 1.77 14.23 -9.37
N THR A 185 0.58 14.66 -9.80
CA THR A 185 -0.06 14.18 -11.03
C THR A 185 0.65 14.68 -12.29
N GLU A 186 1.31 15.84 -12.24
CA GLU A 186 2.14 16.44 -13.28
C GLU A 186 3.59 15.90 -13.24
N GLN A 187 4.11 15.45 -12.10
CA GLN A 187 5.33 14.62 -12.02
C GLN A 187 5.03 13.14 -12.30
N ASN A 188 3.76 12.74 -12.18
CA ASN A 188 3.19 11.49 -12.66
C ASN A 188 2.71 11.61 -14.13
N TYR A 189 3.18 12.65 -14.86
CA TYR A 189 3.29 12.62 -16.33
C TYR A 189 4.41 11.66 -16.82
N ASN A 190 4.66 10.56 -16.11
CA ASN A 190 5.19 9.34 -16.73
C ASN A 190 4.05 8.37 -17.13
N GLN A 191 2.83 8.89 -17.30
CA GLN A 191 1.79 8.22 -18.08
C GLN A 191 2.08 8.37 -19.58
N ILE A 192 2.73 7.35 -20.14
CA ILE A 192 2.50 6.94 -21.53
C ILE A 192 2.00 5.50 -21.45
N ASP A 193 0.78 5.26 -21.93
CA ASP A 193 0.17 3.93 -22.13
C ASP A 193 -0.21 3.07 -20.90
N GLY A 194 -0.47 3.68 -19.73
CA GLY A 194 -1.23 3.00 -18.66
C GLY A 194 -0.48 1.91 -17.87
N ILE A 195 0.85 1.97 -17.80
CA ILE A 195 1.69 1.08 -16.98
C ILE A 195 2.41 1.89 -15.89
N ILE A 196 2.41 1.39 -14.65
CA ILE A 196 3.01 2.04 -13.46
C ILE A 196 4.53 1.78 -13.46
N ASN A 197 5.36 2.81 -13.61
CA ASN A 197 6.83 2.72 -13.56
C ASN A 197 7.39 3.04 -12.16
N ASN A 198 7.19 2.14 -11.17
CA ASN A 198 7.91 2.23 -9.89
C ASN A 198 8.81 1.03 -9.59
N GLU A 199 9.15 0.24 -10.60
CA GLU A 199 10.31 -0.65 -10.53
C GLU A 199 11.54 0.10 -11.08
N PRO A 200 12.72 -0.02 -10.43
CA PRO A 200 13.94 0.53 -10.99
C PRO A 200 14.12 0.01 -12.42
N PRO A 201 14.50 0.87 -13.38
CA PRO A 201 14.61 0.48 -14.78
C PRO A 201 15.47 -0.78 -14.89
N ARG A 202 14.92 -1.84 -15.47
CA ARG A 202 15.62 -3.13 -15.58
C ARG A 202 16.83 -2.93 -16.50
N VAL A 203 18.04 -3.11 -15.97
CA VAL A 203 19.29 -2.92 -16.71
C VAL A 203 19.97 -4.25 -16.97
N ASN A 204 20.31 -4.52 -18.21
CA ASN A 204 21.16 -5.65 -18.59
C ASN A 204 22.36 -5.13 -19.39
N GLN A 205 23.57 -5.50 -18.98
CA GLN A 205 24.84 -5.10 -19.63
C GLN A 205 24.99 -3.59 -19.89
N GLY A 206 24.40 -2.74 -19.03
CA GLY A 206 24.43 -1.28 -19.17
C GLY A 206 23.42 -0.72 -20.17
N TYR A 207 22.53 -1.56 -20.74
CA TYR A 207 21.36 -1.14 -21.51
C TYR A 207 20.12 -1.18 -20.63
N VAL A 208 19.34 -0.10 -20.68
CA VAL A 208 18.05 0.04 -19.98
C VAL A 208 16.97 -0.62 -20.83
N ILE A 209 16.24 -1.58 -20.27
CA ILE A 209 15.10 -2.21 -20.95
C ILE A 209 13.99 -1.17 -21.12
N LEU A 210 13.62 -0.92 -22.36
CA LEU A 210 12.61 0.03 -22.79
C LEU A 210 11.23 -0.63 -22.96
N GLU A 211 11.21 -1.84 -23.54
CA GLU A 211 9.99 -2.60 -23.80
C GLU A 211 10.22 -4.07 -23.47
N SER A 212 9.18 -4.76 -23.00
CA SER A 212 9.21 -6.20 -22.82
C SER A 212 7.90 -6.88 -23.23
N ALA A 213 7.99 -8.14 -23.63
CA ALA A 213 6.86 -8.96 -24.02
C ALA A 213 7.07 -10.41 -23.59
N GLU A 214 6.15 -10.93 -22.76
CA GLU A 214 6.13 -12.32 -22.36
C GLU A 214 5.31 -13.17 -23.35
N VAL A 215 5.89 -14.26 -23.81
CA VAL A 215 5.25 -15.22 -24.71
C VAL A 215 5.58 -16.63 -24.23
N GLY A 216 4.58 -17.29 -23.63
CA GLY A 216 4.75 -18.62 -23.02
C GLY A 216 5.70 -18.57 -21.82
N ASN A 217 6.81 -19.31 -21.89
CA ASN A 217 7.85 -19.33 -20.86
C ASN A 217 9.05 -18.43 -21.20
N LYS A 218 8.92 -17.53 -22.17
CA LYS A 218 9.99 -16.61 -22.60
C LYS A 218 9.56 -15.17 -22.42
N GLU A 219 10.53 -14.30 -22.15
CA GLU A 219 10.36 -12.85 -22.25
C GLU A 219 11.33 -12.32 -23.32
N PHE A 220 10.82 -11.45 -24.18
CA PHE A 220 11.59 -10.68 -25.15
C PHE A 220 11.68 -9.25 -24.65
N VAL A 221 12.83 -8.59 -24.86
CA VAL A 221 13.03 -7.21 -24.45
C VAL A 221 13.71 -6.40 -25.55
N LEU A 222 13.38 -5.11 -25.64
CA LEU A 222 14.15 -4.09 -26.32
C LEU A 222 14.81 -3.21 -25.28
N ALA A 223 16.11 -2.92 -25.42
CA ALA A 223 16.87 -2.12 -24.48
C ALA A 223 17.77 -1.09 -25.19
N GLU A 224 18.13 -0.02 -24.48
CA GLU A 224 18.94 1.09 -25.01
C GLU A 224 20.12 1.46 -24.10
N ASN A 225 21.27 1.75 -24.72
CA ASN A 225 22.42 2.39 -24.10
C ASN A 225 22.95 3.50 -25.02
N PRO A 226 22.64 4.78 -24.75
CA PRO A 226 23.09 5.90 -25.60
C PRO A 226 24.61 6.07 -25.68
N ARG A 227 25.36 5.42 -24.79
CA ARG A 227 26.84 5.46 -24.75
C ARG A 227 27.49 4.30 -25.50
N ALA A 228 26.71 3.34 -26.02
CA ALA A 228 27.23 2.22 -26.79
C ALA A 228 27.34 2.55 -28.29
N PRO A 229 28.29 1.95 -29.04
CA PRO A 229 28.38 2.12 -30.49
C PRO A 229 27.13 1.66 -31.25
N GLN A 230 26.39 0.71 -30.69
CA GLN A 230 25.09 0.24 -31.19
C GLN A 230 24.08 0.46 -30.07
N PRO A 231 23.36 1.60 -30.06
CA PRO A 231 22.58 2.01 -28.90
C PRO A 231 21.40 1.11 -28.57
N PHE A 232 20.87 0.33 -29.51
CA PHE A 232 19.66 -0.47 -29.30
C PHE A 232 19.98 -1.97 -29.36
N VAL A 233 19.32 -2.78 -28.53
CA VAL A 233 19.48 -4.24 -28.52
C VAL A 233 18.17 -4.94 -28.21
N THR A 234 17.93 -6.09 -28.82
CA THR A 234 16.84 -6.99 -28.43
C THR A 234 17.39 -8.24 -27.77
N TRP A 235 16.85 -8.64 -26.63
CA TRP A 235 17.21 -9.89 -25.94
C TRP A 235 16.00 -10.80 -25.74
N MET A 236 16.27 -12.06 -25.42
CA MET A 236 15.27 -13.03 -24.98
C MET A 236 15.76 -13.68 -23.69
N ARG A 237 14.88 -14.01 -22.76
CA ARG A 237 15.17 -14.90 -21.63
C ARG A 237 14.15 -16.02 -21.54
N ASN A 238 14.48 -17.05 -20.76
CA ASN A 238 13.58 -18.16 -20.46
C ASN A 238 13.27 -18.13 -18.96
N MET A 239 12.02 -17.81 -18.65
CA MET A 239 11.50 -17.62 -17.30
C MET A 239 11.59 -18.89 -16.44
N ASP A 240 11.48 -20.08 -17.06
CA ASP A 240 11.59 -21.34 -16.32
C ASP A 240 13.01 -21.58 -15.80
N ASN A 241 14.02 -21.15 -16.58
CA ASN A 241 15.43 -21.29 -16.19
C ASN A 241 15.81 -20.30 -15.08
N ASP A 242 15.18 -19.13 -15.04
CA ASP A 242 15.46 -18.10 -14.04
C ASP A 242 15.02 -18.53 -12.63
N ARG A 243 13.93 -19.32 -12.53
CA ARG A 243 13.45 -19.91 -11.27
C ARG A 243 14.40 -20.93 -10.65
N GLU A 244 15.22 -21.60 -11.47
CA GLU A 244 16.20 -22.59 -11.00
C GLU A 244 17.56 -21.98 -10.62
N ARG A 245 17.93 -20.83 -11.20
CA ARG A 245 19.27 -20.22 -11.03
C ARG A 245 19.28 -18.89 -10.26
N GLY A 246 18.12 -18.31 -9.94
CA GLY A 246 18.00 -17.17 -9.04
C GLY A 246 18.37 -15.81 -9.65
N GLY A 247 18.08 -15.59 -10.93
CA GLY A 247 18.26 -14.28 -11.58
C GLY A 247 17.80 -14.25 -13.04
N GLU A 248 17.49 -13.05 -13.56
CA GLU A 248 17.10 -12.85 -14.95
C GLU A 248 18.29 -13.09 -15.88
N ASN A 249 18.20 -14.08 -16.77
CA ASN A 249 19.29 -14.40 -17.68
C ASN A 249 18.91 -14.14 -19.15
N PHE A 250 19.24 -12.94 -19.64
CA PHE A 250 19.05 -12.53 -21.03
C PHE A 250 20.11 -13.13 -21.96
N PHE A 251 19.65 -13.80 -23.02
CA PHE A 251 20.48 -14.42 -24.06
C PHE A 251 19.97 -14.07 -25.48
N TRP A 252 20.77 -14.42 -26.50
CA TRP A 252 20.48 -14.17 -27.92
C TRP A 252 20.14 -12.71 -28.25
N GLY A 253 21.14 -11.84 -28.05
CA GLY A 253 21.09 -10.41 -28.32
C GLY A 253 21.34 -10.05 -29.78
N TYR A 254 20.48 -9.20 -30.37
CA TYR A 254 20.75 -8.52 -31.65
C TYR A 254 20.86 -7.02 -31.41
N TYR A 255 21.97 -6.43 -31.85
CA TYR A 255 22.30 -5.03 -31.61
C TYR A 255 22.12 -4.19 -32.88
N PHE A 256 21.70 -2.94 -32.72
CA PHE A 256 21.28 -2.05 -33.80
C PHE A 256 21.78 -0.61 -33.54
N THR A 257 22.09 0.09 -34.62
CA THR A 257 22.36 1.54 -34.60
C THR A 257 21.09 2.38 -34.75
N ASP A 258 19.99 1.76 -35.18
CA ASP A 258 18.73 2.40 -35.53
C ASP A 258 17.58 1.81 -34.68
N ARG A 259 16.76 2.70 -34.10
CA ARG A 259 15.66 2.29 -33.20
C ARG A 259 14.56 1.55 -33.94
N ASP A 260 14.20 2.01 -35.14
CA ASP A 260 13.11 1.39 -35.92
C ASP A 260 13.47 -0.04 -36.36
N ALA A 261 14.74 -0.29 -36.70
CA ALA A 261 15.25 -1.62 -36.99
C ALA A 261 15.17 -2.54 -35.75
N ALA A 262 15.53 -2.02 -34.57
CA ALA A 262 15.43 -2.76 -33.32
C ALA A 262 13.96 -3.06 -32.95
N GLN A 263 13.06 -2.09 -33.12
CA GLN A 263 11.63 -2.25 -32.88
C GLN A 263 11.01 -3.32 -33.78
N LYS A 264 11.32 -3.27 -35.08
CA LYS A 264 10.86 -4.29 -36.05
C LYS A 264 11.34 -5.68 -35.68
N ASN A 265 12.59 -5.80 -35.22
CA ASN A 265 13.12 -7.07 -34.75
C ASN A 265 12.41 -7.57 -33.49
N PHE A 266 12.16 -6.69 -32.51
CA PHE A 266 11.43 -7.01 -31.29
C PHE A 266 10.03 -7.56 -31.60
N VAL A 267 9.24 -6.82 -32.40
CA VAL A 267 7.88 -7.23 -32.78
C VAL A 267 7.90 -8.55 -33.55
N SER A 268 8.81 -8.71 -34.52
CA SER A 268 8.92 -9.97 -35.29
C SER A 268 9.17 -11.17 -34.37
N ARG A 269 10.10 -11.04 -33.41
CA ARG A 269 10.46 -12.14 -32.50
C ARG A 269 9.31 -12.54 -31.57
N VAL A 270 8.52 -11.56 -31.13
CA VAL A 270 7.33 -11.79 -30.29
C VAL A 270 6.25 -12.52 -31.08
N GLU A 271 5.96 -12.06 -32.30
CA GLU A 271 4.95 -12.68 -33.15
C GLU A 271 5.36 -14.07 -33.63
N ASP A 272 6.63 -14.28 -34.00
CA ASP A 272 7.17 -15.60 -34.36
C ASP A 272 6.98 -16.62 -33.21
N GLU A 273 7.21 -16.22 -31.96
CA GLU A 273 7.00 -17.08 -30.80
C GLU A 273 5.51 -17.33 -30.52
N ARG A 274 4.66 -16.31 -30.67
CA ARG A 274 3.20 -16.46 -30.52
C ARG A 274 2.66 -17.43 -31.55
N GLU A 275 3.10 -17.31 -32.80
CA GLU A 275 2.73 -18.19 -33.89
C GLU A 275 3.25 -19.61 -33.65
N TYR A 276 4.51 -19.76 -33.22
CA TYR A 276 5.08 -21.06 -32.86
C TYR A 276 4.27 -21.77 -31.76
N LEU A 277 3.89 -21.06 -30.69
CA LEU A 277 3.04 -21.62 -29.64
C LEU A 277 1.61 -21.91 -30.13
N ALA A 278 1.04 -21.05 -30.96
CA ALA A 278 -0.27 -21.25 -31.56
C ALA A 278 -0.31 -22.47 -32.49
N GLN A 279 0.75 -22.74 -33.25
CA GLN A 279 0.88 -23.94 -34.09
C GLN A 279 1.14 -25.21 -33.25
N ARG A 280 1.72 -25.08 -32.05
CA ARG A 280 1.99 -26.20 -31.12
C ARG A 280 0.80 -26.53 -30.20
N SER A 281 -0.11 -25.58 -29.97
CA SER A 281 -1.29 -25.71 -29.10
C SER A 281 -2.43 -26.64 -29.56
N PRO A 282 -2.60 -27.01 -30.84
CA PRO A 282 -3.53 -28.09 -31.22
C PRO A 282 -3.13 -29.42 -30.56
N SER A 283 -1.82 -29.69 -30.50
CA SER A 283 -1.28 -30.97 -29.99
C SER A 283 -1.35 -31.09 -28.46
N LEU A 284 -1.25 -29.97 -27.73
CA LEU A 284 -1.29 -29.94 -26.26
C LEU A 284 -2.71 -30.19 -25.76
N LEU A 285 -3.71 -29.64 -26.45
CA LEU A 285 -5.13 -29.85 -26.14
C LEU A 285 -5.59 -31.28 -26.51
N GLU A 286 -5.05 -31.87 -27.59
CA GLU A 286 -5.25 -33.30 -27.90
C GLU A 286 -4.54 -34.24 -26.92
N HIS A 287 -3.30 -33.92 -26.51
CA HIS A 287 -2.58 -34.70 -25.49
C HIS A 287 -3.27 -34.64 -24.13
N LEU A 288 -3.83 -33.49 -23.74
CA LEU A 288 -4.62 -33.34 -22.53
C LEU A 288 -5.97 -34.06 -22.61
N LYS A 289 -6.63 -34.07 -23.78
CA LYS A 289 -7.86 -34.86 -23.99
C LYS A 289 -7.60 -36.36 -23.93
N ARG A 290 -6.54 -36.85 -24.59
CA ARG A 290 -6.14 -38.27 -24.55
C ARG A 290 -5.75 -38.72 -23.15
N GLY A 291 -4.99 -37.90 -22.40
CA GLY A 291 -4.64 -38.19 -21.00
C GLY A 291 -5.86 -38.21 -20.07
N LYS A 292 -6.85 -37.34 -20.29
CA LYS A 292 -8.12 -37.36 -19.55
C LYS A 292 -9.00 -38.56 -19.91
N GLU A 293 -9.02 -39.00 -21.17
CA GLU A 293 -9.77 -40.19 -21.60
C GLU A 293 -9.13 -41.50 -21.13
N GLU A 294 -7.80 -41.59 -21.08
CA GLU A 294 -7.08 -42.74 -20.52
C GLU A 294 -7.26 -42.81 -18.98
N ALA A 295 -7.20 -41.67 -18.29
CA ALA A 295 -7.49 -41.59 -16.85
C ALA A 295 -8.95 -41.92 -16.51
N ALA A 296 -9.90 -41.57 -17.40
CA ALA A 296 -11.32 -41.91 -17.23
C ALA A 296 -11.63 -43.38 -17.53
N LYS A 297 -10.84 -44.06 -18.39
CA LYS A 297 -11.04 -45.48 -18.71
C LYS A 297 -10.53 -46.43 -17.63
N HIS A 298 -9.53 -46.04 -16.82
CA HIS A 298 -9.00 -46.86 -15.72
C HIS A 298 -8.94 -46.08 -14.40
N PRO A 299 -10.07 -45.85 -13.72
CA PRO A 299 -10.07 -45.23 -12.40
C PRO A 299 -9.65 -46.30 -11.38
N GLY A 300 -8.39 -46.24 -10.96
CA GLY A 300 -7.89 -47.01 -9.83
C GLY A 300 -6.93 -48.14 -10.19
N ARG A 301 -5.65 -47.79 -10.29
CA ARG A 301 -4.53 -48.61 -9.80
C ARG A 301 -3.32 -47.71 -9.71
N ASN A 302 -3.00 -47.31 -8.49
CA ASN A 302 -1.64 -47.11 -7.96
C ASN A 302 -1.76 -46.49 -6.56
N ALA A 303 -2.23 -47.29 -5.61
CA ALA A 303 -1.80 -47.13 -4.22
C ALA A 303 -0.53 -47.98 -4.06
N PRO A 304 0.58 -47.45 -3.51
CA PRO A 304 1.77 -48.25 -3.25
C PRO A 304 1.50 -49.19 -2.06
N GLU A 305 1.62 -50.51 -2.27
CA GLU A 305 1.53 -51.50 -1.20
C GLU A 305 2.76 -51.43 -0.27
N LYS A 306 2.51 -51.51 1.04
CA LYS A 306 3.56 -51.64 2.07
C LYS A 306 4.35 -52.95 1.88
N PRO A 307 5.68 -52.95 2.09
CA PRO A 307 6.47 -54.18 2.01
C PRO A 307 6.12 -55.09 3.20
N ARG A 308 5.64 -56.30 2.91
CA ARG A 308 5.48 -57.36 3.91
C ARG A 308 6.83 -58.00 4.18
N GLY A 309 7.23 -58.02 5.46
CA GLY A 309 8.43 -58.69 5.91
C GLY A 309 8.39 -60.19 5.64
N GLY A 310 9.48 -60.71 5.07
CA GLY A 310 9.77 -62.14 5.06
C GLY A 310 10.56 -62.49 6.32
N MET A 311 10.06 -63.41 7.13
CA MET A 311 10.87 -64.20 8.03
C MET A 311 10.97 -65.58 7.38
N GLU A 312 12.18 -65.91 6.96
CA GLU A 312 12.54 -67.18 6.31
C GLU A 312 12.31 -68.35 7.27
N ARG A 313 12.16 -69.55 6.70
CA ARG A 313 12.15 -70.80 7.46
C ARG A 313 13.55 -71.14 7.99
#